data_AF-A0A4Q5QZ00-F1
#
_entry.id   AF-A0A4Q5QZ00-F1
#
_cell.length_a   1.000
_cell.length_b   1.000
_cell.length_c   1.000
_cell.angle_alpha   90.00
_cell.angle_beta   90.00
_cell.angle_gamma   90.00
#
_symmetry.space_group_name_H-M   'P 1'
#
loop_
_entity.id
_entity.type
_entity.pdbx_description
1 polymer ?
#
loop_
_entity_poly.entity_id
_entity_poly.type
_entity_poly.pdbx_seq_one_letter_code
_entity_poly.pdbx_strand_id
1 'polypeptide(L)' 'MTTNQTKMPSNKLINESSPYLQQHAHNPVDWYPWGDEAISLAKQLDKPILVSIGYSACHWCHVMERES' A
#
# COMPACT_ATOMS: atom_id res chain seq x y z
N MET A 1 -12.65 0.05 -31.31
CA MET A 1 -12.58 0.87 -30.09
C MET A 1 -11.66 0.16 -29.11
N THR A 2 -10.34 0.39 -29.23
CA THR A 2 -9.34 -0.19 -28.33
C THR A 2 -9.30 0.68 -27.07
N THR A 3 -9.85 0.19 -25.97
CA THR A 3 -9.72 0.83 -24.67
C THR A 3 -8.25 0.71 -24.24
N ASN A 4 -7.52 1.82 -24.25
CA ASN A 4 -6.23 1.92 -23.57
C ASN A 4 -6.49 1.74 -22.08
N GLN A 5 -6.36 0.51 -21.58
CA GLN A 5 -6.31 0.25 -20.16
C GLN A 5 -4.95 0.75 -19.64
N THR A 6 -4.93 1.96 -19.10
CA THR A 6 -3.83 2.44 -18.26
C THR A 6 -3.72 1.51 -17.06
N LYS A 7 -2.77 0.58 -17.11
CA LYS A 7 -2.44 -0.29 -15.97
C LYS A 7 -2.00 0.61 -14.82
N MET A 8 -2.81 0.68 -13.77
CA MET A 8 -2.47 1.49 -12.59
C MET A 8 -1.12 0.99 -12.04
N PRO A 9 -0.15 1.89 -11.78
CA PRO A 9 1.13 1.50 -11.23
C PRO A 9 0.91 0.77 -9.91
N SER A 10 1.64 -0.32 -9.69
CA SER A 10 1.64 -1.03 -8.42
C SER A 10 2.75 -0.50 -7.51
N ASN A 11 2.45 -0.31 -6.23
CA ASN A 11 3.46 -0.14 -5.19
C ASN A 11 4.08 -1.49 -4.79
N LYS A 12 4.96 -1.48 -3.79
CA LYS A 12 5.75 -2.66 -3.38
C LYS A 12 4.92 -3.80 -2.80
N LEU A 13 3.70 -3.53 -2.32
CA LEU A 13 2.83 -4.55 -1.74
C LEU A 13 2.39 -5.64 -2.74
N ILE A 14 2.56 -5.42 -4.06
CA ILE A 14 2.27 -6.44 -5.08
C ILE A 14 3.09 -7.72 -4.89
N ASN A 15 4.25 -7.64 -4.23
CA ASN A 15 5.15 -8.78 -4.01
C ASN A 15 4.92 -9.49 -2.67
N GLU A 16 4.00 -9.00 -1.83
CA GLU A 16 3.70 -9.61 -0.54
C GLU A 16 2.87 -10.88 -0.70
N SER A 17 3.03 -11.84 0.22
CA SER A 17 2.23 -13.07 0.20
C SER A 17 0.82 -12.88 0.80
N SER A 18 0.61 -11.80 1.55
CA SER A 18 -0.66 -11.52 2.22
C SER A 18 -1.71 -11.00 1.21
N PRO A 19 -2.87 -11.66 1.07
CA PRO A 19 -3.95 -11.16 0.23
C PRO A 19 -4.44 -9.77 0.64
N TYR A 20 -4.41 -9.47 1.95
CA TYR A 20 -4.78 -8.15 2.47
C TYR A 20 -3.83 -7.06 1.97
N LEU A 21 -2.51 -7.31 1.97
CA LEU A 21 -1.54 -6.32 1.48
C LEU A 21 -1.63 -6.16 -0.04
N GLN A 22 -1.80 -7.26 -0.79
CA GLN A 22 -1.96 -7.21 -2.25
C GLN A 22 -3.18 -6.39 -2.69
N GLN A 23 -4.27 -6.38 -1.91
CA GLN A 23 -5.44 -5.54 -2.20
C GLN A 23 -5.11 -4.05 -2.23
N HIS A 24 -4.09 -3.61 -1.47
CA HIS A 24 -3.63 -2.22 -1.42
C HIS A 24 -2.49 -1.91 -2.42
N ALA A 25 -2.10 -2.88 -3.27
CA ALA A 25 -0.95 -2.75 -4.16
C ALA A 25 -1.14 -1.70 -5.27
N HIS A 26 -2.38 -1.37 -5.61
CA HIS A 26 -2.69 -0.38 -6.66
C HIS A 26 -3.23 0.94 -6.10
N ASN A 27 -3.18 1.12 -4.78
CA ASN A 27 -3.60 2.36 -4.16
C ASN A 27 -2.61 3.48 -4.53
N PRO A 28 -3.07 4.74 -4.63
CA PRO A 28 -2.23 5.87 -5.05
C PRO A 28 -1.11 6.18 -4.05
N VAL A 29 -1.25 5.74 -2.80
CA VAL A 29 -0.19 5.80 -1.79
C VAL A 29 0.89 4.77 -2.13
N ASP A 30 2.14 5.21 -2.19
CA ASP A 30 3.30 4.33 -2.39
C ASP A 30 3.60 3.56 -1.09
N TRP A 31 2.80 2.52 -0.82
CA TRP A 31 2.96 1.68 0.36
C TRP A 31 4.19 0.79 0.28
N TYR A 32 4.88 0.68 1.41
CA TYR A 32 5.97 -0.25 1.64
C TYR A 32 5.53 -1.29 2.67
N PRO A 33 5.94 -2.57 2.51
CA PRO A 33 5.85 -3.50 3.62
C PRO A 33 6.74 -3.02 4.77
N TRP A 34 6.38 -3.39 6.00
CA TRP A 34 7.19 -3.04 7.16
C TRP A 34 8.56 -3.74 7.09
N GLY A 35 9.64 -2.97 7.20
CA GLY A 35 11.00 -3.51 7.16
C GLY A 35 12.07 -2.42 7.02
N ASP A 36 13.32 -2.87 6.90
CA ASP A 36 14.50 -1.99 6.89
C ASP A 36 14.50 -0.99 5.73
N GLU A 37 13.91 -1.35 4.58
CA GLU A 37 13.83 -0.46 3.42
C GLU A 37 13.02 0.79 3.74
N ALA A 38 11.81 0.63 4.29
CA ALA A 38 10.93 1.75 4.65
C ALA A 38 11.59 2.66 5.72
N ILE A 39 12.25 2.05 6.71
CA ILE A 39 12.93 2.78 7.78
C ILE A 39 14.14 3.54 7.26
N SER A 40 14.94 2.93 6.39
CA SER A 40 16.12 3.55 5.80
C SER A 40 15.74 4.73 4.92
N LEU A 41 14.69 4.57 4.10
CA LEU A 41 14.16 5.64 3.26
C LEU A 41 13.63 6.81 4.11
N ALA A 42 12.87 6.54 5.18
CA ALA A 42 12.37 7.57 6.07
C ALA A 42 13.50 8.40 6.70
N LYS A 43 14.58 7.76 7.14
CA LYS A 43 15.79 8.43 7.65
C LYS A 43 16.49 9.26 6.58
N GLN A 44 16.65 8.70 5.38
CA GLN A 44 17.31 9.40 4.26
C GLN A 44 16.54 10.64 3.83
N LEU A 45 15.21 10.57 3.81
CA LEU A 45 14.34 11.66 3.39
C LEU A 45 14.03 12.65 4.52
N ASP A 46 14.45 12.36 5.75
CA ASP A 46 14.07 13.09 6.97
C ASP A 46 12.54 13.28 7.07
N LYS A 47 11.80 12.18 6.89
CA LYS A 47 10.33 12.15 6.93
C LYS A 47 9.81 11.16 7.97
N PRO A 48 8.70 11.48 8.66
CA PRO A 48 8.07 10.53 9.57
C PRO A 48 7.47 9.35 8.80
N ILE A 49 7.30 8.23 9.49
CA ILE A 49 6.61 7.04 8.97
C ILE A 49 5.16 7.05 9.44
N LEU A 50 4.23 6.94 8.50
CA LEU A 50 2.84 6.57 8.80
C LEU A 50 2.73 5.04 8.80
N VAL A 51 2.40 4.47 9.95
CA VAL A 51 2.18 3.02 10.08
C VAL A 51 0.68 2.74 10.09
N SER A 52 0.21 2.03 9.07
CA SER A 52 -1.17 1.52 8.98
C SER A 52 -1.17 0.02 9.23
N ILE A 53 -1.98 -0.45 10.18
CA ILE A 53 -2.06 -1.86 10.58
C ILE A 53 -3.51 -2.32 10.45
N GLY A 54 -3.72 -3.43 9.75
CA GLY A 54 -5.04 -4.00 9.54
C GLY A 54 -4.98 -5.48 9.18
N TYR A 55 -6.15 -6.06 8.90
CA TYR A 55 -6.30 -7.45 8.50
C TYR A 55 -7.58 -7.63 7.66
N SER A 56 -7.65 -8.71 6.88
CA SER A 56 -8.69 -8.94 5.85
C SER A 56 -10.13 -9.06 6.36
N ALA A 57 -10.34 -9.31 7.66
CA ALA A 57 -11.68 -9.39 8.26
C ALA A 57 -12.03 -8.15 9.10
N CYS A 58 -11.17 -7.13 9.09
CA CYS A 58 -11.36 -5.89 9.84
C CYS A 58 -12.39 -4.99 9.14
N HIS A 59 -13.60 -4.86 9.69
CA HIS A 59 -14.63 -4.01 9.10
C HIS A 59 -14.15 -2.58 8.85
N TRP A 60 -13.59 -1.93 9.87
CA TRP A 60 -13.15 -0.53 9.80
C TRP A 60 -11.93 -0.29 8.90
N CYS A 61 -11.10 -1.31 8.67
CA CYS A 61 -9.96 -1.19 7.75
C CYS A 61 -10.43 -1.01 6.30
N HIS A 62 -11.52 -1.69 5.91
CA HIS A 62 -12.14 -1.52 4.59
C HIS A 62 -12.98 -0.24 4.48
N VAL A 63 -13.55 0.25 5.60
CA VAL A 63 -14.23 1.55 5.61
C VAL A 63 -13.20 2.66 5.41
N MET A 64 -12.11 2.66 6.19
CA MET A 64 -11.03 3.63 6.06
C MET A 64 -10.46 3.65 4.64
N GLU A 65 -10.18 2.49 4.04
CA GLU A 65 -9.60 2.43 2.70
C GLU A 65 -10.50 3.03 1.61
N ARG A 66 -11.82 2.78 1.65
CA ARG A 66 -12.76 3.33 0.67
C ARG A 66 -13.03 4.82 0.83
N GLU A 67 -12.82 5.35 2.03
CA GLU A 67 -13.11 6.75 2.36
C GLU A 67 -11.85 7.65 2.39
N SER A 68 -10.66 7.11 2.06
CA SER A 68 -9.36 7.82 2.07
C SER A 68 -8.91 8.33 0.70
#